data_AF-A0A956NZY4-F1
#
_entry.id   AF-A0A956NZY4-F1
#
_cell.length_a   1.000
_cell.length_b   1.000
_cell.length_c   1.000
_cell.angle_alpha   90.00
_cell.angle_beta   90.00
_cell.angle_gamma   90.00
#
_symmetry.space_group_name_H-M   'P 1'
#
loop_
_entity.id
_entity.type
_entity.pdbx_description
1 polymer ?
#
loop_
_entity_poly.entity_id
_entity_poly.type
_entity_poly.pdbx_seq_one_letter_code
_entity_poly.pdbx_strand_id
1 'polypeptide(L)'
;AGDVLEDAFEQVRRGGAFVGRRPRVGAVGEEVGQLGVEGGLVGHGQAARQSLESCVSCHVERDCTVCHSAQGGRRFNPHGPGFDAERLRRRNPEMCIACHGRAIPGMS
;
A
#
# COMPACT_ATOMS: atom_id res chain seq x y z
N ALA A 1 28.49 -33.72 -13.43
CA ALA A 1 27.40 -33.06 -14.16
C ALA A 1 26.55 -32.35 -13.11
N GLY A 2 26.82 -31.06 -12.91
CA GLY A 2 26.13 -30.23 -11.90
C GLY A 2 24.77 -29.78 -12.39
N ASP A 3 23.85 -29.62 -11.46
CA ASP A 3 22.48 -29.22 -11.67
C ASP A 3 22.38 -27.74 -12.10
N VAL A 4 21.50 -27.49 -13.06
CA VAL A 4 21.28 -26.20 -13.76
C VAL A 4 21.01 -25.03 -12.81
N LEU A 5 20.68 -25.30 -11.55
CA LEU A 5 20.40 -24.28 -10.54
C LEU A 5 21.67 -23.61 -10.00
N GLU A 6 22.76 -24.35 -9.84
CA GLU A 6 24.03 -23.80 -9.32
C GLU A 6 24.65 -22.81 -10.32
N ASP A 7 24.56 -23.09 -11.62
CA ASP A 7 25.04 -22.22 -12.70
C ASP A 7 24.29 -20.87 -12.74
N ALA A 8 22.98 -20.87 -12.47
CA ALA A 8 22.17 -19.65 -12.52
C ALA A 8 22.51 -18.66 -11.39
N PHE A 9 22.84 -19.17 -10.20
CA PHE A 9 23.22 -18.32 -9.06
C PHE A 9 24.60 -17.69 -9.26
N GLU A 10 25.56 -18.41 -9.82
CA GLU A 10 26.91 -17.91 -10.13
C GLU A 10 26.87 -16.80 -11.20
N GLN A 11 25.96 -16.91 -12.17
CA GLN A 11 25.77 -15.92 -13.24
C GLN A 11 25.25 -14.56 -12.70
N VAL A 12 24.33 -14.59 -11.73
CA VAL A 12 23.82 -13.37 -11.06
C VAL A 12 24.91 -12.70 -10.22
N ARG A 13 25.77 -13.49 -9.56
CA ARG A 13 26.89 -12.96 -8.76
C ARG A 13 27.97 -12.27 -9.60
N ARG A 14 28.11 -12.63 -10.88
CA ARG A 14 29.10 -12.04 -11.81
C ARG A 14 28.61 -10.80 -12.56
N GLY A 15 27.38 -10.33 -12.31
CA GLY A 15 26.91 -9.02 -12.81
C GLY A 15 26.76 -8.91 -14.34
N GLY A 16 26.57 -10.03 -15.05
CA GLY A 16 26.45 -10.04 -16.51
C GLY A 16 25.07 -9.60 -16.98
N ALA A 17 25.00 -8.57 -17.83
CA ALA A 17 23.76 -8.14 -18.49
C ALA A 17 23.27 -9.20 -19.48
N PHE A 18 22.06 -9.71 -19.28
CA PHE A 18 21.44 -10.70 -20.14
C PHE A 18 21.02 -10.06 -21.48
N VAL A 19 21.82 -10.25 -22.54
CA VAL A 19 21.45 -9.89 -23.92
C VAL A 19 20.82 -11.11 -24.58
N GLY A 20 19.50 -11.25 -24.40
CA GLY A 20 18.68 -12.31 -25.00
C GLY A 20 17.27 -11.80 -25.28
N ARG A 21 16.75 -12.15 -26.45
CA ARG A 21 15.45 -11.70 -26.98
C ARG A 21 14.33 -12.09 -26.00
N ARG A 22 13.70 -11.09 -25.37
CA ARG A 22 12.59 -11.28 -24.42
C ARG A 22 11.46 -12.08 -25.09
N PRO A 23 10.95 -13.17 -24.49
CA PRO A 23 9.72 -13.79 -24.96
C PRO A 23 8.58 -12.78 -24.84
N ARG A 24 7.71 -12.80 -25.87
CA ARG A 24 6.56 -11.91 -25.99
C ARG A 24 5.62 -12.14 -24.81
N VAL A 25 5.52 -11.14 -23.94
CA VAL A 25 4.39 -11.02 -23.02
C VAL A 25 3.15 -10.84 -23.89
N GLY A 26 2.21 -11.78 -23.79
CA GLY A 26 0.89 -11.63 -24.36
C GLY A 26 0.21 -10.42 -23.70
N ALA A 27 -0.27 -9.51 -24.55
CA ALA A 27 -1.44 -8.67 -24.35
C ALA A 27 -1.74 -8.20 -22.92
N VAL A 28 -1.04 -7.15 -22.47
CA VAL A 28 -1.69 -6.02 -21.81
C VAL A 28 -1.16 -4.75 -22.49
N GLY A 29 -1.97 -4.14 -23.37
CA GLY A 29 -1.70 -2.81 -23.97
C GLY A 29 -1.55 -1.77 -22.86
N GLU A 30 -0.56 -0.88 -22.91
CA GLU A 30 -0.58 0.35 -23.73
C GLU A 30 -1.80 1.22 -23.44
N GLU A 31 -1.86 1.88 -22.26
CA GLU A 31 -2.49 3.21 -22.06
C GLU A 31 -2.61 3.62 -20.57
N VAL A 32 -1.51 3.78 -19.82
CA VAL A 32 -1.52 4.70 -18.65
C VAL A 32 -0.24 5.55 -18.61
N GLY A 33 0.10 6.13 -19.77
CA GLY A 33 0.77 7.43 -19.78
C GLY A 33 -0.29 8.50 -19.51
N GLN A 34 0.02 9.48 -18.67
CA GLN A 34 -0.90 10.55 -18.20
C GLN A 34 -1.95 10.11 -17.15
N LEU A 35 -1.49 9.81 -15.93
CA LEU A 35 -2.24 10.23 -14.75
C LEU A 35 -1.34 11.15 -13.95
N GLY A 36 -1.38 12.43 -14.33
CA GLY A 36 -0.92 13.49 -13.46
C GLY A 36 -1.60 13.39 -12.10
N VAL A 37 -0.99 14.08 -11.14
CA VAL A 37 -1.41 14.46 -9.80
C VAL A 37 -2.88 14.93 -9.61
N GLU A 38 -3.75 14.78 -10.60
CA GLU A 38 -5.11 15.30 -10.70
C GLU A 38 -6.18 14.18 -10.79
N GLY A 39 -5.76 12.90 -10.90
CA GLY A 39 -6.65 11.73 -10.87
C GLY A 39 -6.81 11.06 -9.49
N GLY A 40 -6.10 11.54 -8.46
CA GLY A 40 -5.92 10.84 -7.17
C GLY A 40 -7.17 10.72 -6.27
N LEU A 41 -8.32 11.27 -6.66
CA LEU A 41 -9.56 11.15 -5.89
C LEU A 41 -10.58 10.23 -6.58
N VAL A 42 -10.56 10.16 -7.90
CA VAL A 42 -11.49 9.36 -8.69
C VAL A 42 -10.89 7.96 -8.83
N GLY A 43 -11.46 7.00 -8.09
CA GLY A 43 -11.00 5.59 -8.12
C GLY A 43 -9.95 5.22 -7.07
N HIS A 44 -9.31 6.19 -6.41
CA HIS A 44 -8.35 5.92 -5.33
C HIS A 44 -8.95 5.06 -4.21
N GLY A 45 -10.18 5.34 -3.78
CA GLY A 45 -10.85 4.52 -2.75
C GLY A 45 -11.09 3.07 -3.17
N GLN A 46 -11.26 2.80 -4.47
CA GLN A 46 -11.39 1.43 -4.98
C GLN A 46 -10.03 0.75 -5.11
N ALA A 47 -9.02 1.46 -5.61
CA ALA A 47 -7.65 0.94 -5.69
C ALA A 47 -7.09 0.62 -4.28
N ALA A 48 -7.28 1.51 -3.31
CA ALA A 48 -6.83 1.36 -1.93
C ALA A 48 -7.41 0.12 -1.24
N ARG A 49 -8.63 -0.29 -1.60
CA ARG A 49 -9.27 -1.51 -1.03
C ARG A 49 -8.77 -2.81 -1.66
N GLN A 50 -8.16 -2.74 -2.84
CA GLN A 50 -7.76 -3.92 -3.60
C GLN A 50 -6.34 -4.39 -3.26
N SER A 51 -5.41 -3.48 -2.97
CA SER A 51 -4.06 -3.86 -2.51
C SER A 51 -3.36 -2.73 -1.75
N LEU A 52 -3.52 -2.72 -0.43
CA LEU A 52 -2.77 -1.81 0.45
C LEU A 52 -1.26 -2.11 0.42
N GLU A 53 -0.89 -3.37 0.20
CA GLU A 53 0.50 -3.86 0.16
C GLU A 53 1.32 -3.14 -0.91
N SER A 54 0.69 -2.84 -2.05
CA SER A 54 1.34 -2.10 -3.14
C SER A 54 1.75 -0.69 -2.71
N CYS A 55 0.93 -0.02 -1.89
CA CYS A 55 1.17 1.34 -1.44
C CYS A 55 2.24 1.41 -0.35
N VAL A 56 2.18 0.49 0.63
CA VAL A 56 3.12 0.44 1.76
C VAL A 56 4.52 -0.06 1.38
N SER A 57 4.74 -0.42 0.11
CA SER A 57 6.08 -0.67 -0.42
C SER A 57 6.95 0.59 -0.45
N CYS A 58 6.33 1.78 -0.57
CA CYS A 58 7.00 3.08 -0.63
C CYS A 58 6.45 4.11 0.37
N HIS A 59 5.19 3.96 0.81
CA HIS A 59 4.53 4.89 1.73
C HIS A 59 4.45 4.35 3.16
N VAL A 60 4.47 5.25 4.14
CA VAL A 60 4.38 4.92 5.56
C VAL A 60 3.02 5.28 6.15
N GLU A 61 2.72 4.80 7.36
CA GLU A 61 1.44 5.05 8.05
C GLU A 61 1.05 6.54 8.08
N ARG A 62 2.04 7.43 8.27
CA ARG A 62 1.79 8.87 8.30
C ARG A 62 1.16 9.39 7.00
N ASP A 63 1.50 8.81 5.85
CA ASP A 63 0.96 9.24 4.56
C ASP A 63 -0.55 8.96 4.48
N CYS A 64 -1.01 7.84 5.05
CA CYS A 64 -2.42 7.50 5.14
C CYS A 64 -3.21 8.53 5.95
N THR A 65 -2.61 9.06 7.03
CA THR A 65 -3.26 10.02 7.95
C THR A 65 -3.50 11.41 7.35
N VAL A 66 -2.86 11.73 6.20
CA VAL A 66 -3.11 12.97 5.45
C VAL A 66 -4.57 13.04 4.98
N CYS A 67 -5.22 11.90 4.76
CA CYS A 67 -6.63 11.83 4.38
C CYS A 67 -7.48 11.10 5.43
N HIS A 68 -6.93 10.08 6.08
CA HIS A 68 -7.62 9.22 7.04
C HIS A 68 -7.23 9.55 8.49
N SER A 69 -7.73 10.67 8.99
CA SER A 69 -7.49 11.10 10.37
C SER A 69 -8.64 11.95 10.87
N ALA A 70 -8.91 11.93 12.17
CA ALA A 70 -9.88 12.85 12.77
C ALA A 70 -9.24 14.21 13.09
N GLN A 71 -7.92 14.28 13.22
CA GLN A 71 -7.17 15.48 13.59
C GLN A 71 -6.90 16.43 12.42
N GLY A 72 -6.97 15.94 11.18
CA GLY A 72 -6.61 16.75 10.01
C GLY A 72 -6.98 16.08 8.68
N GLY A 73 -6.58 16.72 7.58
CA GLY A 73 -6.78 16.14 6.25
C GLY A 73 -8.22 16.20 5.74
N ARG A 74 -8.59 15.18 4.96
CA ARG A 74 -9.93 15.02 4.38
C ARG A 74 -10.95 14.33 5.29
N ARG A 75 -10.51 13.89 6.48
CA ARG A 75 -11.33 13.27 7.54
C ARG A 75 -12.12 12.04 7.09
N PHE A 76 -11.54 11.26 6.18
CA PHE A 76 -12.14 10.02 5.77
C PHE A 76 -12.01 8.98 6.88
N ASN A 77 -13.16 8.47 7.33
CA ASN A 77 -13.19 7.48 8.39
C ASN A 77 -12.58 6.15 7.90
N PRO A 78 -11.46 5.69 8.48
CA PRO A 78 -10.87 4.40 8.11
C PRO A 78 -11.60 3.21 8.75
N HIS A 79 -12.52 3.44 9.69
CA HIS A 79 -13.32 2.40 10.31
C HIS A 79 -14.40 1.92 9.33
N GLY A 80 -14.32 0.63 8.99
CA GLY A 80 -15.33 -0.04 8.18
C GLY A 80 -16.61 -0.37 8.96
N PRO A 81 -17.64 -0.88 8.26
CA PRO A 81 -18.83 -1.42 8.89
C PRO A 81 -18.47 -2.49 9.94
N GLY A 82 -19.12 -2.44 11.11
CA GLY A 82 -18.91 -3.41 12.19
C GLY A 82 -17.60 -3.22 12.96
N PHE A 83 -16.90 -2.09 12.81
CA PHE A 83 -15.74 -1.78 13.63
C PHE A 83 -16.09 -1.75 15.13
N ASP A 84 -15.43 -2.60 15.92
CA ASP A 84 -15.59 -2.71 17.37
C ASP A 84 -14.47 -1.92 18.08
N ALA A 85 -14.77 -0.65 18.38
CA ALA A 85 -13.85 0.25 19.06
C ALA A 85 -13.43 -0.27 20.44
N GLU A 86 -14.35 -0.91 21.16
CA GLU A 86 -14.13 -1.36 22.53
C GLU A 86 -13.17 -2.57 22.56
N ARG A 87 -13.34 -3.52 21.64
CA ARG A 87 -12.40 -4.63 21.47
C ARG A 87 -10.99 -4.15 21.13
N LEU A 88 -10.85 -3.16 20.24
CA LEU A 88 -9.53 -2.63 19.90
C LEU A 88 -8.91 -1.87 21.08
N ARG A 89 -9.70 -1.02 21.74
CA ARG A 89 -9.27 -0.24 22.93
C ARG A 89 -8.72 -1.13 24.04
N ARG A 90 -9.38 -2.27 24.32
CA ARG A 90 -8.90 -3.24 25.31
C ARG A 90 -7.54 -3.85 24.97
N ARG A 91 -7.19 -3.94 23.69
CA ARG A 91 -5.92 -4.51 23.22
C ARG A 91 -4.83 -3.46 23.07
N ASN A 92 -5.15 -2.28 22.54
CA ASN A 92 -4.19 -1.20 22.30
C ASN A 92 -4.89 0.17 22.28
N PRO A 93 -5.00 0.83 23.45
CA PRO A 93 -5.67 2.13 23.55
C PRO A 93 -4.84 3.28 22.91
N GLU A 94 -3.51 3.16 22.88
CA GLU A 94 -2.64 4.19 22.31
C GLU A 94 -2.84 4.36 20.79
N MET A 95 -3.24 3.29 20.09
CA MET A 95 -3.56 3.35 18.66
C MET A 95 -4.67 4.35 18.34
N CYS A 96 -5.59 4.58 19.28
CA CYS A 96 -6.68 5.53 19.07
C CYS A 96 -6.12 6.96 18.89
N ILE A 97 -5.03 7.30 19.58
CA ILE A 97 -4.42 8.63 19.59
C ILE A 97 -3.70 8.92 18.27
N ALA A 98 -3.22 7.89 17.56
CA ALA A 98 -2.55 8.06 16.26
C ALA A 98 -3.43 8.81 15.24
N CYS A 99 -4.73 8.50 15.21
CA CYS A 99 -5.69 9.12 14.29
C CYS A 99 -6.57 10.18 14.94
N HIS A 100 -6.87 10.07 16.23
CA HIS A 100 -7.82 10.95 16.93
C HIS A 100 -7.17 11.97 17.88
N GLY A 101 -5.89 11.80 18.20
CA GLY A 101 -5.25 12.58 19.24
C GLY A 101 -5.98 12.37 20.56
N ARG A 102 -6.24 13.47 21.28
CA ARG A 102 -7.02 13.44 22.53
C ARG A 102 -8.53 13.48 22.32
N ALA A 103 -8.99 13.71 21.10
CA ALA A 103 -10.41 13.88 20.77
C ALA A 103 -10.98 12.61 20.14
N ILE A 104 -11.20 11.58 20.96
CA ILE A 104 -11.67 10.27 20.47
C ILE A 104 -13.20 10.18 20.60
N PRO A 105 -13.96 10.00 19.50
CA PRO A 105 -15.42 9.90 19.55
C PRO A 105 -15.90 8.67 20.32
N GLY A 106 -16.96 8.83 21.12
CA GLY A 106 -17.64 7.72 21.79
C GLY A 106 -16.90 7.15 23.02
N MET A 107 -15.81 7.79 23.45
CA MET A 107 -15.10 7.45 24.69
C MET A 107 -15.50 8.46 25.76
N SER A 108 -16.31 8.03 26.72
CA SER A 108 -16.58 8.75 27.98
C SER A 108 -15.66 8.26 29.09
#